data_AF-A5UKQ8-F1
#
_entry.id   AF-A5UKQ8-F1
#
_cell.length_a   1.000
_cell.length_b   1.000
_cell.length_c   1.000
_cell.angle_alpha   90.00
_cell.angle_beta   90.00
_cell.angle_gamma   90.00
#
_symmetry.space_group_name_H-M   'P 1'
#
loop_
_entity.id
_entity.type
_entity.pdbx_description
1 polymer ?
#
loop_
_entity_poly.entity_id
_entity_poly.type
_entity_poly.pdbx_seq_one_letter_code
_entity_poly.pdbx_strand_id
1 'polypeptide(L)'
;MSLIYTKLTSIVNKISQLFHESLLFTIIFSILNYFENAWVNSYLKGLYPGENFLGFIKKNKILNSEAFNPLIVLVVFGAFLILSINAVSASLAITLAIAFIAFFIGSAILPRYFLNKEFKKPAIEFKSKDFYSIGFCLVLISILFFFVSVASVGGIPILKTSLRYQLKPLFTMPVFLIIPGVCILASAYLKKFQENKITRSQARFRFLILIGISCVFLLALGYRTPLLAVLLIMIIIGYYGNILAVWEVVVGALIGVCAIIGIGYFRSVEEYTVTSATNPFYTLESRADFTLNVLNLLDFIGGNFGVTHGKLLASSIPGSDLGPRMMIGKLIAWRTEVTVTPTLIGQMVIDFGKVGVAVEMCGLGFILGIGYKIMKKTNDFAYIGLYSLLLTYSILGVETGILDIQVLAYFAVAIFIYLAFIIKSNKC
;
A
#
# COMPACT_ATOMS: atom_id res chain seq x y z
N MET A 1 2.27 18.95 21.39
CA MET A 1 1.89 19.03 19.96
C MET A 1 2.50 20.32 19.41
N SER A 2 3.22 20.28 18.29
CA SER A 2 3.94 21.46 17.78
C SER A 2 2.97 22.54 17.26
N LEU A 3 3.41 23.81 17.29
CA LEU A 3 2.68 24.96 16.72
C LEU A 3 2.25 24.74 15.26
N ILE A 4 3.05 23.99 14.50
CA ILE A 4 2.80 23.65 13.09
C ILE A 4 1.60 22.69 12.98
N TYR A 5 1.55 21.64 13.81
CA TYR A 5 0.42 20.70 13.83
C TYR A 5 -0.89 21.44 14.13
N THR A 6 -0.89 22.33 15.13
CA THR A 6 -2.10 23.06 15.55
C THR A 6 -2.60 24.04 14.48
N LYS A 7 -1.68 24.76 13.80
CA LYS A 7 -2.06 25.65 12.69
C LYS A 7 -2.59 24.88 11.49
N LEU A 8 -1.92 23.79 11.10
CA LEU A 8 -2.30 22.99 9.95
C LEU A 8 -3.67 22.31 10.16
N THR A 9 -3.89 21.70 11.34
CA THR A 9 -5.19 21.09 11.66
C THR A 9 -6.31 22.11 11.77
N SER A 10 -6.04 23.32 12.25
CA SER A 10 -7.04 24.40 12.26
C SER A 10 -7.51 24.77 10.85
N ILE A 11 -6.58 24.94 9.90
CA ILE A 11 -6.91 25.25 8.49
C ILE A 11 -7.69 24.09 7.86
N VAL A 12 -7.20 22.85 8.01
CA VAL A 12 -7.84 21.65 7.45
C VAL A 12 -9.24 21.44 8.04
N ASN A 13 -9.41 21.65 9.34
CA ASN A 13 -10.71 21.56 10.00
C ASN A 13 -11.67 22.65 9.50
N LYS A 14 -11.19 23.88 9.25
CA LYS A 14 -12.01 24.96 8.69
C LYS A 14 -12.48 24.64 7.26
N ILE A 15 -11.58 24.13 6.41
CA ILE A 15 -11.93 23.70 5.04
C ILE A 15 -12.94 22.55 5.07
N SER A 16 -12.69 21.53 5.90
CA SER A 16 -13.61 20.40 6.08
C SER A 16 -14.99 20.85 6.55
N GLN A 17 -15.05 21.79 7.49
CA GLN A 17 -16.30 22.34 8.02
C GLN A 17 -17.07 23.13 6.95
N LEU A 18 -16.39 24.00 6.19
CA LEU A 18 -17.02 24.74 5.07
C LEU A 18 -17.59 23.78 4.01
N PHE A 19 -16.92 22.67 3.73
CA PHE A 19 -17.45 21.65 2.83
C PHE A 19 -18.63 20.89 3.44
N HIS A 20 -18.62 20.57 4.74
CA HIS A 20 -19.75 19.92 5.41
C HIS A 20 -20.99 20.81 5.44
N GLU A 21 -20.81 22.13 5.54
CA GLU A 21 -21.88 23.14 5.48
C GLU A 21 -22.36 23.40 4.03
N SER A 22 -21.67 22.87 3.02
CA SER A 22 -22.12 23.00 1.62
C SER A 22 -23.35 22.13 1.33
N LEU A 23 -24.32 22.70 0.62
CA LEU A 23 -25.54 22.01 0.19
C LEU A 23 -25.25 20.70 -0.56
N LEU A 24 -24.21 20.71 -1.40
CA LEU A 24 -23.80 19.54 -2.18
C LEU A 24 -23.35 18.39 -1.27
N PHE A 25 -22.58 18.67 -0.23
CA PHE A 25 -22.18 17.66 0.74
C PHE A 25 -23.36 17.15 1.56
N THR A 26 -24.27 18.03 2.00
CA THR A 26 -25.47 17.63 2.74
C THR A 26 -26.36 16.71 1.90
N ILE A 27 -26.54 16.99 0.62
CA ILE A 27 -27.31 16.16 -0.31
C ILE A 27 -26.65 14.79 -0.50
N ILE A 28 -25.35 14.76 -0.81
CA ILE A 28 -24.61 13.50 -0.98
C ILE A 28 -24.67 12.66 0.30
N PHE A 29 -24.43 13.26 1.45
CA PHE A 29 -24.42 12.53 2.72
C PHE A 29 -25.83 12.05 3.12
N SER A 30 -26.87 12.82 2.78
CA SER A 30 -28.28 12.40 2.95
C SER A 30 -28.61 11.18 2.08
N ILE A 31 -28.21 11.20 0.82
CA ILE A 31 -28.36 10.06 -0.11
C ILE A 31 -27.58 8.85 0.41
N LEU A 32 -26.33 9.03 0.83
CA LEU A 32 -25.51 7.95 1.37
C LEU A 32 -26.10 7.38 2.66
N ASN A 33 -26.64 8.23 3.56
CA ASN A 33 -27.32 7.78 4.77
C ASN A 33 -28.62 7.01 4.43
N TYR A 34 -29.35 7.43 3.41
CA TYR A 34 -30.52 6.71 2.93
C TYR A 34 -30.15 5.30 2.46
N PHE A 35 -29.09 5.17 1.64
CA PHE A 35 -28.58 3.87 1.21
C PHE A 35 -27.96 3.06 2.36
N GLU A 36 -27.27 3.70 3.32
CA GLU A 36 -26.73 3.04 4.52
C GLU A 36 -27.87 2.42 5.34
N ASN A 37 -28.94 3.17 5.57
CA ASN A 37 -30.11 2.69 6.29
C ASN A 37 -30.86 1.58 5.53
N ALA A 38 -31.01 1.72 4.22
CA ALA A 38 -31.60 0.70 3.36
C ALA A 38 -30.76 -0.59 3.37
N TRP A 39 -29.42 -0.48 3.34
CA TRP A 39 -28.51 -1.62 3.42
C TRP A 39 -28.54 -2.32 4.77
N VAL A 40 -28.49 -1.56 5.87
CA VAL A 40 -28.52 -2.10 7.24
C VAL A 40 -29.82 -2.87 7.52
N ASN A 41 -30.92 -2.41 6.93
CA ASN A 41 -32.26 -3.02 7.06
C ASN A 41 -32.61 -4.01 5.94
N SER A 42 -31.70 -4.25 4.98
CA SER A 42 -31.97 -5.12 3.82
C SER A 42 -31.92 -6.60 4.20
N TYR A 43 -32.79 -7.39 3.56
CA TYR A 43 -32.80 -8.85 3.62
C TYR A 43 -31.49 -9.47 3.08
N LEU A 44 -30.77 -8.76 2.21
CA LEU A 44 -29.46 -9.17 1.67
C LEU A 44 -28.40 -9.36 2.78
N LYS A 45 -28.57 -8.71 3.93
CA LYS A 45 -27.72 -8.93 5.11
C LYS A 45 -27.83 -10.35 5.65
N GLY A 46 -29.01 -10.98 5.54
CA GLY A 46 -29.26 -12.36 5.98
C GLY A 46 -28.63 -13.42 5.08
N LEU A 47 -28.34 -13.08 3.82
CA LEU A 47 -27.60 -13.94 2.89
C LEU A 47 -26.08 -13.92 3.13
N TYR A 48 -25.59 -12.91 3.85
CA TYR A 48 -24.17 -12.81 4.15
C TYR A 48 -23.79 -13.84 5.22
N PRO A 49 -22.76 -14.68 5.00
CA PRO A 49 -22.41 -15.72 5.95
C PRO A 49 -22.04 -15.15 7.32
N GLY A 50 -22.50 -15.80 8.39
CA GLY A 50 -22.20 -15.39 9.76
C GLY A 50 -20.70 -15.44 10.10
N GLU A 51 -20.31 -14.85 11.23
CA GLU A 51 -18.90 -14.74 11.65
C GLU A 51 -18.16 -16.08 11.81
N ASN A 52 -18.92 -17.16 12.00
CA ASN A 52 -18.40 -18.52 12.15
C ASN A 52 -18.42 -19.32 10.83
N PHE A 53 -18.74 -18.69 9.70
CA PHE A 53 -18.60 -19.32 8.39
C PHE A 53 -17.12 -19.69 8.16
N LEU A 54 -16.86 -20.94 7.78
CA LEU A 54 -15.52 -21.54 7.74
C LEU A 54 -14.77 -21.46 9.08
N GLY A 55 -15.44 -21.75 10.19
CA GLY A 55 -14.88 -21.70 11.55
C GLY A 55 -13.61 -22.54 11.79
N PHE A 56 -13.28 -23.50 10.90
CA PHE A 56 -11.99 -24.20 10.94
C PHE A 56 -10.80 -23.25 10.70
N ILE A 57 -10.96 -22.19 9.90
CA ILE A 57 -9.93 -21.18 9.65
C ILE A 57 -9.62 -20.41 10.94
N LYS A 58 -10.66 -20.14 11.75
CA LYS A 58 -10.56 -19.44 13.03
C LYS A 58 -9.79 -20.23 14.10
N LYS A 59 -9.72 -21.56 13.98
CA LYS A 59 -8.93 -22.42 14.87
C LYS A 59 -7.41 -22.27 14.65
N ASN A 60 -6.99 -21.76 13.49
CA ASN A 60 -5.57 -21.58 13.20
C ASN A 60 -5.04 -20.27 13.80
N LYS A 61 -4.19 -20.39 14.82
CA LYS A 61 -3.62 -19.26 15.58
C LYS A 61 -2.85 -18.29 14.68
N ILE A 62 -2.18 -18.79 13.63
CA ILE A 62 -1.41 -17.96 12.70
C ILE A 62 -2.34 -17.05 11.90
N LEU A 63 -3.41 -17.59 11.32
CA LEU A 63 -4.38 -16.82 10.53
C LEU A 63 -5.24 -15.87 11.37
N ASN A 64 -5.37 -16.12 12.67
CA ASN A 64 -6.24 -15.34 13.56
C ASN A 64 -5.51 -14.19 14.27
N SER A 65 -4.19 -14.28 14.50
CA SER A 65 -3.44 -13.21 15.18
C SER A 65 -2.18 -12.72 14.45
N GLU A 66 -1.69 -13.45 13.45
CA GLU A 66 -0.38 -13.20 12.81
C GLU A 66 -0.47 -13.11 11.28
N ALA A 67 -1.67 -13.14 10.68
CA ALA A 67 -1.83 -13.18 9.22
C ALA A 67 -1.08 -12.04 8.52
N PHE A 68 -1.10 -10.83 9.09
CA PHE A 68 -0.41 -9.66 8.56
C PHE A 68 0.79 -9.27 9.43
N ASN A 69 1.56 -10.24 9.93
CA ASN A 69 2.85 -10.00 10.56
C ASN A 69 3.85 -9.44 9.52
N PRO A 70 4.81 -8.55 9.87
CA PRO A 70 5.82 -8.05 8.93
C PRO A 70 6.53 -9.12 8.10
N LEU A 71 6.69 -10.34 8.64
CA LEU A 71 7.30 -11.46 7.95
C LEU A 71 6.50 -11.95 6.73
N ILE A 72 5.22 -11.57 6.57
CA ILE A 72 4.45 -11.87 5.36
C ILE A 72 5.11 -11.30 4.10
N VAL A 73 5.86 -10.21 4.21
CA VAL A 73 6.60 -9.65 3.08
C VAL A 73 7.62 -10.66 2.54
N LEU A 74 8.33 -11.38 3.42
CA LEU A 74 9.26 -12.43 3.01
C LEU A 74 8.54 -13.64 2.40
N VAL A 75 7.37 -13.99 2.93
CA VAL A 75 6.56 -15.10 2.39
C VAL A 75 6.05 -14.76 0.98
N VAL A 76 5.51 -13.56 0.79
CA VAL A 76 5.04 -13.09 -0.52
C VAL A 76 6.21 -12.97 -1.49
N PHE A 77 7.37 -12.47 -1.04
CA PHE A 77 8.55 -12.39 -1.87
C PHE A 77 9.06 -13.78 -2.27
N GLY A 78 9.16 -14.72 -1.33
CA GLY A 78 9.51 -16.11 -1.62
C GLY A 78 8.53 -16.76 -2.61
N ALA A 79 7.23 -16.58 -2.41
CA ALA A 79 6.21 -17.07 -3.34
C ALA A 79 6.35 -16.46 -4.74
N PHE A 80 6.62 -15.15 -4.83
CA PHE A 80 6.86 -14.46 -6.08
C PHE A 80 8.10 -14.98 -6.81
N LEU A 81 9.18 -15.30 -6.09
CA LEU A 81 10.40 -15.89 -6.66
C LEU A 81 10.16 -17.31 -7.19
N ILE A 82 9.33 -18.11 -6.51
CA ILE A 82 8.99 -19.48 -6.92
C ILE A 82 8.16 -19.49 -8.22
N LEU A 83 7.37 -18.44 -8.47
CA LEU A 83 6.58 -18.31 -9.70
C LEU A 83 7.43 -18.03 -10.95
N SER A 84 8.72 -17.69 -10.79
CA SER A 84 9.61 -17.49 -11.93
C SER A 84 10.19 -18.81 -12.43
N ILE A 85 10.18 -18.97 -13.74
CA ILE A 85 10.73 -20.12 -14.46
C ILE A 85 12.27 -19.94 -14.61
N ASN A 86 12.76 -18.70 -14.60
CA ASN A 86 14.19 -18.42 -14.74
C ASN A 86 15.01 -18.81 -13.50
N ALA A 87 16.19 -19.39 -13.75
CA ALA A 87 17.12 -19.76 -12.71
C ALA A 87 17.74 -18.52 -12.03
N VAL A 88 17.75 -18.53 -10.70
CA VAL A 88 18.42 -17.51 -9.88
C VAL A 88 19.94 -17.74 -9.97
N SER A 89 20.70 -16.71 -10.36
CA SER A 89 22.16 -16.80 -10.37
C SER A 89 22.72 -17.02 -8.95
N ALA A 90 23.85 -17.69 -8.81
CA ALA A 90 24.45 -17.95 -7.49
C ALA A 90 24.76 -16.65 -6.73
N SER A 91 25.18 -15.60 -7.44
CA SER A 91 25.39 -14.27 -6.85
C SER A 91 24.08 -13.68 -6.32
N LEU A 92 23.01 -13.73 -7.11
CA LEU A 92 21.70 -13.23 -6.69
C LEU A 92 21.12 -14.03 -5.52
N ALA A 93 21.32 -15.35 -5.49
CA ALA A 93 20.90 -16.19 -4.37
C ALA A 93 21.55 -15.75 -3.05
N ILE A 94 22.84 -15.39 -3.08
CA ILE A 94 23.55 -14.85 -1.91
C ILE A 94 22.94 -13.48 -1.53
N THR A 95 22.69 -12.59 -2.49
CA THR A 95 22.08 -11.28 -2.25
C THR A 95 20.67 -11.41 -1.64
N LEU A 96 19.86 -12.35 -2.14
CA LEU A 96 18.53 -12.67 -1.60
C LEU A 96 18.61 -13.25 -0.18
N ALA A 97 19.57 -14.14 0.09
CA ALA A 97 19.78 -14.68 1.43
C ALA A 97 20.15 -13.57 2.42
N ILE A 98 21.07 -12.67 2.03
CA ILE A 98 21.44 -11.50 2.84
C ILE A 98 20.22 -10.61 3.10
N ALA A 99 19.43 -10.32 2.06
CA ALA A 99 18.21 -9.53 2.16
C ALA A 99 17.20 -10.14 3.15
N PHE A 100 16.94 -11.45 3.04
CA PHE A 100 15.95 -12.15 3.87
C PHE A 100 16.40 -12.22 5.33
N ILE A 101 17.68 -12.54 5.57
CA ILE A 101 18.27 -12.56 6.91
C ILE A 101 18.23 -11.16 7.53
N ALA A 102 18.65 -10.14 6.78
CA ALA A 102 18.64 -8.76 7.26
C ALA A 102 17.23 -8.27 7.60
N PHE A 103 16.24 -8.55 6.76
CA PHE A 103 14.84 -8.23 7.03
C PHE A 103 14.29 -8.96 8.25
N PHE A 104 14.64 -10.24 8.43
CA PHE A 104 14.25 -11.01 9.61
C PHE A 104 14.83 -10.41 10.89
N ILE A 105 16.13 -10.07 10.89
CA ILE A 105 16.80 -9.41 12.03
C ILE A 105 16.14 -8.06 12.32
N GLY A 106 15.92 -7.25 11.27
CA GLY A 106 15.27 -5.96 11.35
C GLY A 106 13.85 -6.04 11.91
N SER A 107 13.03 -6.99 11.48
CA SER A 107 11.61 -7.08 11.86
C SER A 107 11.34 -7.81 13.18
N ALA A 108 12.10 -8.87 13.49
CA ALA A 108 11.83 -9.72 14.64
C ALA A 108 12.72 -9.42 15.86
N ILE A 109 13.98 -9.04 15.63
CA ILE A 109 15.01 -8.94 16.68
C ILE A 109 15.16 -7.50 17.15
N LEU A 110 15.49 -6.55 16.27
CA LEU A 110 15.71 -5.14 16.66
C LEU A 110 14.52 -4.51 17.43
N PRO A 111 13.24 -4.68 17.04
CA PRO A 111 12.11 -4.06 17.71
C PRO A 111 11.89 -4.61 19.13
N ARG A 112 12.48 -5.77 19.47
CA ARG A 112 12.47 -6.27 20.84
C ARG A 112 13.32 -5.40 21.74
N TYR A 113 14.53 -5.04 21.29
CA TYR A 113 15.46 -4.19 22.04
C TYR A 113 14.94 -2.76 22.22
N PHE A 114 14.37 -2.15 21.16
CA PHE A 114 13.92 -0.75 21.22
C PHE A 114 12.58 -0.53 21.97
N LEU A 115 11.74 -1.55 22.07
CA LEU A 115 10.41 -1.48 22.71
C LEU A 115 10.26 -2.50 23.84
N ASN A 116 11.30 -2.66 24.66
CA ASN A 116 11.34 -3.72 25.68
C ASN A 116 10.44 -3.45 26.89
N LYS A 117 10.06 -2.18 27.12
CA LYS A 117 9.16 -1.78 28.20
C LYS A 117 7.69 -2.10 27.89
N GLU A 118 6.91 -2.39 28.92
CA GLU A 118 5.46 -2.54 28.82
C GLU A 118 4.79 -1.18 28.65
N PHE A 119 4.09 -0.98 27.53
CA PHE A 119 3.29 0.22 27.30
C PHE A 119 1.89 -0.22 26.87
N LYS A 120 0.88 0.14 27.66
CA LYS A 120 -0.53 -0.20 27.42
C LYS A 120 -1.31 0.93 26.75
N LYS A 121 -0.78 2.15 26.72
CA LYS A 121 -1.43 3.33 26.12
C LYS A 121 -0.51 3.97 25.07
N PRO A 122 -1.08 4.53 23.99
CA PRO A 122 -0.28 5.23 23.01
C PRO A 122 0.33 6.50 23.64
N ALA A 123 1.65 6.67 23.53
CA ALA A 123 2.31 7.88 24.03
C ALA A 123 1.86 9.14 23.25
N ILE A 124 1.37 8.98 22.02
CA ILE A 124 0.83 10.05 21.17
C ILE A 124 -0.60 9.68 20.80
N GLU A 125 -1.57 10.42 21.34
CA GLU A 125 -2.97 10.27 20.99
C GLU A 125 -3.35 11.24 19.87
N PHE A 126 -3.89 10.69 18.79
CA PHE A 126 -4.42 11.49 17.69
C PHE A 126 -5.92 11.75 17.85
N LYS A 127 -6.33 12.99 17.59
CA LYS A 127 -7.76 13.37 17.63
C LYS A 127 -8.47 12.82 16.40
N SER A 128 -9.62 12.18 16.61
CA SER A 128 -10.42 11.59 15.51
C SER A 128 -10.87 12.62 14.49
N LYS A 129 -11.23 13.82 14.95
CA LYS A 129 -11.72 14.92 14.10
C LYS A 129 -10.61 15.40 13.15
N ASP A 130 -9.39 15.57 13.68
CA ASP A 130 -8.24 15.98 12.89
C ASP A 130 -7.89 14.91 11.83
N PHE A 131 -7.85 13.64 12.23
CA PHE A 131 -7.62 12.52 11.31
C PHE A 131 -8.66 12.48 10.18
N TYR A 132 -9.94 12.58 10.53
CA TYR A 132 -11.02 12.58 9.55
C TYR A 132 -10.90 13.74 8.57
N SER A 133 -10.67 14.97 9.06
CA SER A 133 -10.54 16.14 8.19
C SER A 133 -9.32 16.06 7.28
N ILE A 134 -8.17 15.57 7.78
CA ILE A 134 -6.97 15.36 6.96
C ILE A 134 -7.25 14.35 5.85
N GLY A 135 -7.79 13.18 6.18
CA GLY A 135 -8.11 12.16 5.20
C GLY A 135 -9.12 12.64 4.16
N PHE A 136 -10.14 13.38 4.58
CA PHE A 136 -11.15 13.98 3.70
C PHE A 136 -10.53 14.98 2.71
N CYS A 137 -9.70 15.91 3.20
CA CYS A 137 -9.03 16.89 2.34
C CYS A 137 -8.09 16.20 1.33
N LEU A 138 -7.39 15.13 1.72
CA LEU A 138 -6.52 14.38 0.81
C LEU A 138 -7.30 13.72 -0.33
N VAL A 139 -8.44 13.11 -0.04
CA VAL A 139 -9.33 12.54 -1.08
C VAL A 139 -9.87 13.65 -1.98
N LEU A 140 -10.25 14.79 -1.42
CA LEU A 140 -10.79 15.91 -2.19
C LEU A 140 -9.73 16.49 -3.15
N ILE A 141 -8.50 16.71 -2.68
CA ILE A 141 -7.38 17.15 -3.51
C ILE A 141 -7.15 16.14 -4.64
N SER A 142 -7.15 14.85 -4.34
CA SER A 142 -6.99 13.81 -5.36
C SER A 142 -8.09 13.89 -6.45
N ILE A 143 -9.35 14.05 -6.06
CA ILE A 143 -10.48 14.16 -6.99
C ILE A 143 -10.35 15.42 -7.86
N LEU A 144 -9.97 16.55 -7.28
CA LEU A 144 -9.75 17.79 -8.05
C LEU A 144 -8.65 17.60 -9.10
N PHE A 145 -7.52 17.01 -8.71
CA PHE A 145 -6.41 16.75 -9.63
C PHE A 145 -6.74 15.68 -10.68
N PHE A 146 -7.64 14.74 -10.36
CA PHE A 146 -8.16 13.80 -11.37
C PHE A 146 -8.86 14.54 -12.50
N PHE A 147 -9.77 15.48 -12.17
CA PHE A 147 -10.46 16.27 -13.20
C PHE A 147 -9.49 17.16 -13.99
N VAL A 148 -8.51 17.78 -13.32
CA VAL A 148 -7.45 18.55 -14.00
C VAL A 148 -6.65 17.67 -14.94
N SER A 149 -6.28 16.46 -14.51
CA SER A 149 -5.54 15.50 -15.32
C SER A 149 -6.33 15.07 -16.56
N VAL A 150 -7.62 14.74 -16.41
CA VAL A 150 -8.50 14.36 -17.51
C VAL A 150 -8.72 15.53 -18.48
N ALA A 151 -8.93 16.73 -17.96
CA ALA A 151 -9.06 17.95 -18.77
C ALA A 151 -7.78 18.26 -19.57
N SER A 152 -6.60 18.05 -18.97
CA SER A 152 -5.32 18.32 -19.62
C SER A 152 -5.01 17.41 -20.80
N VAL A 153 -5.57 16.20 -20.80
CA VAL A 153 -5.37 15.18 -21.85
C VAL A 153 -6.57 15.10 -22.80
N GLY A 154 -7.68 15.78 -22.48
CA GLY A 154 -8.87 15.85 -23.33
C GLY A 154 -9.70 14.56 -23.38
N GLY A 155 -9.53 13.64 -22.42
CA GLY A 155 -10.27 12.39 -22.39
C GLY A 155 -9.89 11.46 -21.23
N ILE A 156 -10.67 10.38 -21.06
CA ILE A 156 -10.47 9.38 -20.01
C ILE A 156 -9.47 8.31 -20.48
N PRO A 157 -8.33 8.10 -19.79
CA PRO A 157 -7.29 7.15 -20.20
C PRO A 157 -7.70 5.68 -20.36
N ILE A 158 -8.80 5.23 -19.72
CA ILE A 158 -9.36 3.89 -20.02
C ILE A 158 -9.82 3.79 -21.48
N LEU A 159 -10.51 4.81 -21.98
CA LEU A 159 -11.22 4.74 -23.26
C LEU A 159 -10.28 4.82 -24.46
N LYS A 160 -9.11 5.44 -24.28
CA LYS A 160 -8.04 5.50 -25.28
C LYS A 160 -6.70 5.30 -24.59
N THR A 161 -6.08 4.15 -24.81
CA THR A 161 -4.78 3.77 -24.21
C THR A 161 -3.64 4.72 -24.60
N SER A 162 -3.71 5.37 -25.77
CA SER A 162 -2.75 6.39 -26.21
C SER A 162 -2.71 7.63 -25.31
N LEU A 163 -3.84 8.00 -24.69
CA LEU A 163 -3.94 9.13 -23.76
C LEU A 163 -3.15 8.88 -22.47
N ARG A 164 -2.89 7.62 -22.12
CA ARG A 164 -2.10 7.29 -20.92
C ARG A 164 -0.66 7.79 -21.01
N TYR A 165 -0.09 7.80 -22.22
CA TYR A 165 1.29 8.26 -22.44
C TYR A 165 1.42 9.79 -22.48
N GLN A 166 0.29 10.50 -22.61
CA GLN A 166 0.24 11.96 -22.60
C GLN A 166 -0.04 12.54 -21.21
N LEU A 167 -0.28 11.69 -20.21
CA LEU A 167 -0.50 12.11 -18.84
C LEU A 167 0.75 12.78 -18.27
N LYS A 168 0.60 14.05 -17.86
CA LYS A 168 1.68 14.80 -17.21
C LYS A 168 1.86 14.32 -15.76
N PRO A 169 3.05 13.85 -15.35
CA PRO A 169 3.31 13.38 -13.99
C PRO A 169 2.94 14.39 -12.90
N LEU A 170 3.08 15.70 -13.20
CA LEU A 170 2.74 16.79 -12.29
C LEU A 170 1.26 16.78 -11.85
N PHE A 171 0.35 16.35 -12.73
CA PHE A 171 -1.08 16.32 -12.45
C PHE A 171 -1.57 14.94 -11.99
N THR A 172 -0.92 13.85 -12.42
CA THR A 172 -1.29 12.50 -12.00
C THR A 172 -0.79 12.14 -10.61
N MET A 173 0.41 12.62 -10.23
CA MET A 173 0.97 12.34 -8.91
C MET A 173 0.00 12.74 -7.77
N PRO A 174 -0.58 13.94 -7.76
CA PRO A 174 -1.53 14.32 -6.72
C PRO A 174 -2.79 13.44 -6.63
N VAL A 175 -3.19 12.76 -7.72
CA VAL A 175 -4.33 11.84 -7.70
C VAL A 175 -4.06 10.62 -6.79
N PHE A 176 -2.81 10.18 -6.68
CA PHE A 176 -2.45 9.05 -5.82
C PHE A 176 -2.57 9.35 -4.32
N LEU A 177 -2.76 10.62 -3.90
CA LEU A 177 -3.10 10.95 -2.51
C LEU A 177 -4.46 10.38 -2.06
N ILE A 178 -5.27 9.82 -2.96
CA ILE A 178 -6.45 9.05 -2.60
C ILE A 178 -6.12 7.85 -1.70
N ILE A 179 -4.95 7.23 -1.88
CA ILE A 179 -4.55 6.02 -1.14
C ILE A 179 -4.32 6.34 0.34
N PRO A 180 -3.42 7.29 0.73
CA PRO A 180 -3.29 7.69 2.12
C PRO A 180 -4.55 8.38 2.65
N GLY A 181 -5.29 9.12 1.82
CA GLY A 181 -6.55 9.76 2.23
C GLY A 181 -7.60 8.74 2.67
N VAL A 182 -7.80 7.69 1.89
CA VAL A 182 -8.72 6.58 2.20
C VAL A 182 -8.25 5.78 3.41
N CYS A 183 -6.94 5.52 3.53
CA CYS A 183 -6.38 4.86 4.72
C CYS A 183 -6.69 5.63 6.01
N ILE A 184 -6.47 6.94 6.01
CA ILE A 184 -6.70 7.81 7.18
C ILE A 184 -8.20 7.89 7.50
N LEU A 185 -9.07 8.01 6.48
CA LEU A 185 -10.52 8.01 6.66
C LEU A 185 -11.04 6.67 7.21
N ALA A 186 -10.57 5.55 6.67
CA ALA A 186 -10.91 4.21 7.15
C ALA A 186 -10.50 4.02 8.61
N SER A 187 -9.32 4.54 8.99
CA SER A 187 -8.84 4.55 10.38
C SER A 187 -9.73 5.42 11.28
N ALA A 188 -10.19 6.58 10.81
CA ALA A 188 -11.13 7.41 11.57
C ALA A 188 -12.50 6.72 11.77
N TYR A 189 -12.99 5.98 10.77
CA TYR A 189 -14.19 5.15 10.91
C TYR A 189 -13.98 3.97 11.86
N LEU A 190 -12.80 3.34 11.84
CA LEU A 190 -12.43 2.31 12.80
C LEU A 190 -12.50 2.83 14.24
N LYS A 191 -12.01 4.04 14.52
CA LYS A 191 -12.13 4.65 15.85
C LYS A 191 -13.59 4.78 16.30
N LYS A 192 -14.46 5.26 15.41
CA LYS A 192 -15.90 5.39 15.72
C LYS A 192 -16.56 4.03 15.98
N PHE A 193 -16.09 2.97 15.32
CA PHE A 193 -16.51 1.59 15.60
C PHE A 193 -16.00 1.10 16.96
N GLN A 194 -14.71 1.32 17.29
CA GLN A 194 -14.12 0.99 18.60
C GLN A 194 -14.80 1.73 19.76
N GLU A 195 -15.29 2.95 19.52
CA GLU A 195 -16.08 3.75 20.46
C GLU A 195 -17.57 3.34 20.51
N ASN A 196 -17.99 2.26 19.84
CA ASN A 196 -19.37 1.78 19.72
C ASN A 196 -20.39 2.81 19.17
N LYS A 197 -19.92 3.85 18.48
CA LYS A 197 -20.79 4.88 17.87
C LYS A 197 -21.40 4.41 16.55
N ILE A 198 -20.83 3.38 15.94
CA ILE A 198 -21.21 2.85 14.63
C ILE A 198 -21.31 1.33 14.73
N THR A 199 -22.34 0.75 14.11
CA THR A 199 -22.50 -0.71 14.04
C THR A 199 -21.51 -1.33 13.05
N ARG A 200 -21.21 -2.63 13.19
CA ARG A 200 -20.33 -3.36 12.27
C ARG A 200 -20.77 -3.25 10.81
N SER A 201 -22.07 -3.31 10.54
CA SER A 201 -22.64 -3.19 9.18
C SER A 201 -22.43 -1.80 8.58
N GLN A 202 -22.59 -0.75 9.38
CA GLN A 202 -22.33 0.63 8.95
C GLN A 202 -20.85 0.87 8.66
N ALA A 203 -19.95 0.34 9.49
CA ALA A 203 -18.50 0.41 9.24
C ALA A 203 -18.12 -0.28 7.92
N ARG A 204 -18.68 -1.46 7.64
CA ARG A 204 -18.48 -2.20 6.37
C ARG A 204 -18.99 -1.43 5.17
N PHE A 205 -20.19 -0.86 5.25
CA PHE A 205 -20.77 -0.07 4.17
C PHE A 205 -19.89 1.15 3.82
N ARG A 206 -19.39 1.85 4.86
CA ARG A 206 -18.46 2.98 4.67
C ARG A 206 -17.14 2.56 4.04
N PHE A 207 -16.60 1.39 4.40
CA PHE A 207 -15.40 0.84 3.75
C PHE A 207 -15.67 0.52 2.28
N LEU A 208 -16.83 -0.08 1.95
CA LEU A 208 -17.21 -0.38 0.57
C LEU A 208 -17.36 0.90 -0.27
N ILE A 209 -17.95 1.96 0.28
CA ILE A 209 -18.04 3.26 -0.42
C ILE A 209 -16.65 3.82 -0.73
N LEU A 210 -15.74 3.80 0.27
CA LEU A 210 -14.37 4.29 0.07
C LEU A 210 -13.63 3.49 -1.02
N ILE A 211 -13.80 2.16 -1.05
CA ILE A 211 -13.27 1.30 -2.11
C ILE A 211 -13.90 1.66 -3.46
N GLY A 212 -15.23 1.82 -3.51
CA GLY A 212 -15.96 2.16 -4.74
C GLY A 212 -15.50 3.48 -5.34
N ILE A 213 -15.39 4.54 -4.52
CA ILE A 213 -14.87 5.84 -4.94
C ILE A 213 -13.45 5.68 -5.51
N SER A 214 -12.58 4.99 -4.77
CA SER A 214 -11.19 4.78 -5.21
C SER A 214 -11.12 3.99 -6.52
N CYS A 215 -11.98 2.99 -6.69
CA CYS A 215 -12.07 2.15 -7.87
C CYS A 215 -12.42 2.98 -9.10
N VAL A 216 -13.46 3.83 -9.01
CA VAL A 216 -13.88 4.71 -10.11
C VAL A 216 -12.74 5.62 -10.55
N PHE A 217 -12.08 6.32 -9.63
CA PHE A 217 -11.05 7.30 -9.99
C PHE A 217 -9.74 6.65 -10.44
N LEU A 218 -9.27 5.59 -9.77
CA LEU A 218 -8.00 4.94 -10.11
C LEU A 218 -8.11 4.10 -11.38
N LEU A 219 -9.23 3.38 -11.57
CA LEU A 219 -9.46 2.67 -12.81
C LEU A 219 -9.59 3.65 -13.96
N ALA A 220 -10.32 4.77 -13.82
CA ALA A 220 -10.50 5.75 -14.89
C ALA A 220 -9.17 6.28 -15.47
N LEU A 221 -8.12 6.36 -14.65
CA LEU A 221 -6.76 6.68 -15.10
C LEU A 221 -5.97 5.49 -15.67
N GLY A 222 -6.49 4.27 -15.51
CA GLY A 222 -5.91 3.03 -16.00
C GLY A 222 -4.86 2.42 -15.08
N TYR A 223 -4.81 2.84 -13.81
CA TYR A 223 -3.83 2.38 -12.84
C TYR A 223 -4.36 1.19 -12.03
N ARG A 224 -3.63 0.06 -12.05
CA ARG A 224 -4.05 -1.21 -11.45
C ARG A 224 -3.42 -1.47 -10.08
N THR A 225 -2.11 -1.23 -9.94
CA THR A 225 -1.39 -1.42 -8.66
C THR A 225 -1.93 -0.52 -7.53
N PRO A 226 -2.26 0.77 -7.77
CA PRO A 226 -2.91 1.62 -6.78
C PRO A 226 -4.26 1.08 -6.27
N LEU A 227 -5.03 0.39 -7.12
CA LEU A 227 -6.29 -0.23 -6.72
C LEU A 227 -6.04 -1.39 -5.74
N LEU A 228 -5.06 -2.25 -6.04
CA LEU A 228 -4.64 -3.33 -5.14
C LEU A 228 -4.14 -2.77 -3.80
N ALA A 229 -3.47 -1.61 -3.81
CA ALA A 229 -3.05 -0.94 -2.58
C ALA A 229 -4.25 -0.55 -1.70
N VAL A 230 -5.27 0.09 -2.28
CA VAL A 230 -6.47 0.47 -1.52
C VAL A 230 -7.18 -0.76 -0.97
N LEU A 231 -7.34 -1.82 -1.78
CA LEU A 231 -7.98 -3.06 -1.35
C LEU A 231 -7.22 -3.72 -0.19
N LEU A 232 -5.89 -3.84 -0.30
CA LEU A 232 -5.07 -4.49 0.72
C LEU A 232 -5.05 -3.69 2.04
N ILE A 233 -4.96 -2.36 1.96
CA ILE A 233 -5.08 -1.48 3.15
C ILE A 233 -6.41 -1.73 3.86
N MET A 234 -7.52 -1.77 3.13
CA MET A 234 -8.85 -1.98 3.72
C MET A 234 -8.99 -3.35 4.37
N ILE A 235 -8.42 -4.39 3.76
CA ILE A 235 -8.38 -5.74 4.33
C ILE A 235 -7.58 -5.75 5.63
N ILE A 236 -6.39 -5.13 5.65
CA ILE A 236 -5.52 -5.10 6.82
C ILE A 236 -6.16 -4.29 7.97
N ILE A 237 -6.70 -3.10 7.69
CA ILE A 237 -7.41 -2.27 8.69
C ILE A 237 -8.63 -3.04 9.21
N GLY A 238 -9.40 -3.67 8.31
CA GLY A 238 -10.59 -4.43 8.67
C GLY A 238 -10.27 -5.66 9.53
N TYR A 239 -9.15 -6.35 9.26
CA TYR A 239 -8.66 -7.49 10.03
C TYR A 239 -8.22 -7.07 11.44
N TYR A 240 -7.30 -6.10 11.56
CA TYR A 240 -6.81 -5.66 12.87
C TYR A 240 -7.87 -4.88 13.67
N GLY A 241 -8.80 -4.23 12.98
CA GLY A 241 -9.94 -3.55 13.58
C GLY A 241 -11.10 -4.45 13.99
N ASN A 242 -11.02 -5.77 13.77
CA ASN A 242 -12.10 -6.74 13.97
C ASN A 242 -13.42 -6.41 13.23
N ILE A 243 -13.36 -5.58 12.17
CA ILE A 243 -14.51 -5.27 11.32
C ILE A 243 -14.76 -6.42 10.34
N LEU A 244 -13.69 -7.03 9.82
CA LEU A 244 -13.73 -8.17 8.92
C LEU A 244 -13.46 -9.48 9.69
N ALA A 245 -14.14 -10.55 9.30
CA ALA A 245 -13.85 -11.89 9.81
C ALA A 245 -12.66 -12.51 9.06
N VAL A 246 -11.92 -13.40 9.71
CA VAL A 246 -10.72 -14.04 9.12
C VAL A 246 -11.03 -14.76 7.81
N TRP A 247 -12.20 -15.39 7.69
CA TRP A 247 -12.62 -16.05 6.45
C TRP A 247 -12.83 -15.05 5.31
N GLU A 248 -13.34 -13.84 5.58
CA GLU A 248 -13.55 -12.79 4.58
C GLU A 248 -12.22 -12.30 4.02
N VAL A 249 -11.19 -12.24 4.87
CA VAL A 249 -9.82 -11.89 4.48
C VAL A 249 -9.24 -12.94 3.54
N VAL A 250 -9.38 -14.23 3.87
CA VAL A 250 -8.89 -15.33 3.04
C VAL A 250 -9.62 -15.41 1.70
N VAL A 251 -10.95 -15.33 1.72
CA VAL A 251 -11.78 -15.33 0.50
C VAL A 251 -11.49 -14.08 -0.33
N GLY A 252 -11.36 -12.91 0.29
CA GLY A 252 -10.99 -11.66 -0.38
C GLY A 252 -9.63 -11.74 -1.07
N ALA A 253 -8.63 -12.33 -0.41
CA ALA A 253 -7.32 -12.58 -1.00
C ALA A 253 -7.40 -13.53 -2.22
N LEU A 254 -8.16 -14.62 -2.11
CA LEU A 254 -8.38 -15.57 -3.22
C LEU A 254 -9.07 -14.90 -4.41
N ILE A 255 -10.13 -14.12 -4.17
CA ILE A 255 -10.82 -13.36 -5.22
C ILE A 255 -9.86 -12.37 -5.87
N GLY A 256 -9.01 -11.70 -5.09
CA GLY A 256 -7.98 -10.79 -5.60
C GLY A 256 -7.02 -11.49 -6.56
N VAL A 257 -6.49 -12.65 -6.17
CA VAL A 257 -5.60 -13.46 -7.02
C VAL A 257 -6.31 -13.91 -8.30
N CYS A 258 -7.53 -14.44 -8.18
CA CYS A 258 -8.34 -14.85 -9.33
C CYS A 258 -8.64 -13.68 -10.28
N ALA A 259 -8.91 -12.48 -9.75
CA ALA A 259 -9.14 -11.29 -10.55
C ALA A 259 -7.89 -10.85 -11.32
N ILE A 260 -6.71 -10.90 -10.69
CA ILE A 260 -5.43 -10.59 -11.36
C ILE A 260 -5.16 -11.58 -12.49
N ILE A 261 -5.34 -12.88 -12.22
CA ILE A 261 -5.17 -13.96 -13.22
C ILE A 261 -6.17 -13.77 -14.36
N GLY A 262 -7.45 -13.57 -14.06
CA GLY A 262 -8.51 -13.41 -15.04
C GLY A 262 -8.29 -12.19 -15.93
N ILE A 263 -8.02 -11.03 -15.35
CA ILE A 263 -7.72 -9.80 -16.12
C ILE A 263 -6.45 -9.97 -16.95
N GLY A 264 -5.43 -10.65 -16.43
CA GLY A 264 -4.21 -10.98 -17.16
C GLY A 264 -4.52 -11.83 -18.40
N TYR A 265 -5.30 -12.89 -18.22
CA TYR A 265 -5.69 -13.81 -19.28
C TYR A 265 -6.54 -13.13 -20.36
N PHE A 266 -7.57 -12.38 -20.00
CA PHE A 266 -8.40 -11.67 -20.99
C PHE A 266 -7.58 -10.73 -21.86
N ARG A 267 -6.56 -10.09 -21.28
CA ARG A 267 -5.68 -9.19 -22.02
C ARG A 267 -4.73 -9.91 -22.96
N SER A 268 -4.16 -11.05 -22.57
CA SER A 268 -3.28 -11.82 -23.47
C SER A 268 -4.05 -12.36 -24.68
N VAL A 269 -5.32 -12.69 -24.48
CA VAL A 269 -6.25 -13.07 -25.55
C VAL A 269 -6.54 -11.88 -26.48
N GLU A 270 -6.81 -10.70 -25.91
CA GLU A 270 -7.13 -9.48 -26.67
C GLU A 270 -5.93 -8.90 -27.45
N GLU A 271 -4.71 -9.02 -26.92
CA GLU A 271 -3.47 -8.52 -27.56
C GLU A 271 -2.91 -9.48 -28.64
N TYR A 272 -3.66 -10.50 -29.09
CA TYR A 272 -3.26 -11.49 -30.11
C TYR A 272 -1.89 -12.16 -29.87
N THR A 273 -1.40 -12.19 -28.62
CA THR A 273 -0.17 -12.90 -28.23
C THR A 273 -0.46 -14.38 -27.94
N VAL A 274 -1.34 -14.98 -28.74
CA VAL A 274 -1.70 -16.38 -28.65
C VAL A 274 -0.61 -17.21 -29.31
N THR A 275 0.45 -17.48 -28.55
CA THR A 275 1.24 -18.69 -28.76
C THR A 275 0.60 -19.80 -27.93
N SER A 276 0.53 -21.01 -28.50
CA SER A 276 -0.40 -22.11 -28.17
C SER A 276 -0.23 -22.78 -26.78
N ALA A 277 0.26 -22.08 -25.76
CA ALA A 277 0.53 -22.61 -24.43
C ALA A 277 0.32 -21.60 -23.28
N THR A 278 -0.69 -20.73 -23.36
CA THR A 278 -0.97 -19.76 -22.27
C THR A 278 -1.78 -20.41 -21.14
N ASN A 279 -1.09 -21.01 -20.18
CA ASN A 279 -1.64 -21.32 -18.86
C ASN A 279 -2.19 -20.01 -18.22
N PRO A 280 -3.34 -20.00 -17.52
CA PRO A 280 -3.82 -18.82 -16.79
C PRO A 280 -2.74 -18.16 -15.90
N PHE A 281 -1.82 -18.97 -15.37
CA PHE A 281 -0.68 -18.51 -14.55
C PHE A 281 0.45 -17.86 -15.34
N TYR A 282 0.52 -18.05 -16.67
CA TYR A 282 1.59 -17.54 -17.52
C TYR A 282 1.78 -16.02 -17.40
N THR A 283 0.70 -15.27 -17.17
CA THR A 283 0.79 -13.80 -17.02
C THR A 283 1.40 -13.35 -15.69
N LEU A 284 1.29 -14.18 -14.65
CA LEU A 284 1.98 -13.98 -13.37
C LEU A 284 3.43 -14.44 -13.47
N GLU A 285 3.66 -15.62 -14.05
CA GLU A 285 4.98 -16.19 -14.29
C GLU A 285 5.83 -15.25 -15.13
N SER A 286 5.31 -14.73 -16.25
CA SER A 286 6.04 -13.81 -17.14
C SER A 286 6.45 -12.51 -16.45
N ARG A 287 5.67 -12.05 -15.46
CA ARG A 287 6.00 -10.87 -14.65
C ARG A 287 7.08 -11.18 -13.63
N ALA A 288 6.96 -12.31 -12.94
CA ALA A 288 7.99 -12.78 -12.02
C ALA A 288 9.32 -12.99 -12.75
N ASP A 289 9.28 -13.64 -13.91
CA ASP A 289 10.40 -13.88 -14.82
C ASP A 289 11.06 -12.58 -15.28
N PHE A 290 10.27 -11.63 -15.79
CA PHE A 290 10.81 -10.34 -16.23
C PHE A 290 11.52 -9.62 -15.08
N THR A 291 10.87 -9.56 -13.92
CA THR A 291 11.41 -8.91 -12.73
C THR A 291 12.67 -9.60 -12.21
N LEU A 292 12.74 -10.93 -12.27
CA LEU A 292 13.93 -11.69 -11.86
C LEU A 292 15.10 -11.58 -12.85
N ASN A 293 14.82 -11.55 -14.14
CA ASN A 293 15.85 -11.31 -15.16
C ASN A 293 16.46 -9.91 -15.02
N VAL A 294 15.61 -8.90 -14.80
CA VAL A 294 16.04 -7.55 -14.43
C VAL A 294 16.93 -7.61 -13.18
N LEU A 295 16.48 -8.27 -12.12
CA LEU A 295 17.23 -8.35 -10.86
C LEU A 295 18.59 -9.06 -11.00
N ASN A 296 18.67 -10.15 -11.77
CA ASN A 296 19.91 -10.86 -12.08
C ASN A 296 20.91 -9.93 -12.79
N LEU A 297 20.46 -9.17 -13.78
CA LEU A 297 21.31 -8.23 -14.50
C LEU A 297 21.77 -7.08 -13.60
N LEU A 298 20.88 -6.59 -12.73
CA LEU A 298 21.21 -5.55 -11.77
C LEU A 298 22.22 -6.03 -10.72
N ASP A 299 22.12 -7.27 -10.25
CA ASP A 299 23.10 -7.88 -9.34
C ASP A 299 24.47 -8.05 -10.00
N PHE A 300 24.49 -8.44 -11.28
CA PHE A 300 25.73 -8.51 -12.06
C PHE A 300 26.39 -7.14 -12.22
N ILE A 301 25.61 -6.09 -12.52
CA ILE A 301 26.14 -4.73 -12.68
C ILE A 301 26.54 -4.13 -11.33
N GLY A 302 25.70 -4.27 -10.29
CA GLY A 302 25.86 -3.62 -8.99
C GLY A 302 27.00 -4.17 -8.13
N GLY A 303 27.32 -5.46 -8.26
CA GLY A 303 28.38 -6.08 -7.47
C GLY A 303 28.21 -5.90 -5.96
N ASN A 304 29.33 -5.87 -5.21
CA ASN A 304 29.27 -5.81 -3.74
C ASN A 304 29.08 -4.39 -3.16
N PHE A 305 29.50 -3.34 -3.88
CA PHE A 305 29.53 -1.96 -3.39
C PHE A 305 28.67 -0.97 -4.18
N GLY A 306 28.03 -1.40 -5.27
CA GLY A 306 27.17 -0.55 -6.10
C GLY A 306 27.96 0.27 -7.11
N VAL A 307 27.28 0.65 -8.20
CA VAL A 307 27.83 1.43 -9.30
C VAL A 307 27.41 2.89 -9.19
N THR A 308 26.16 3.16 -8.81
CA THR A 308 25.59 4.51 -8.86
C THR A 308 25.75 5.33 -7.57
N HIS A 309 26.22 4.72 -6.48
CA HIS A 309 26.56 5.37 -5.20
C HIS A 309 25.50 6.38 -4.71
N GLY A 310 24.21 6.04 -4.87
CA GLY A 310 23.07 6.87 -4.44
C GLY A 310 22.48 7.83 -5.48
N LYS A 311 22.99 7.84 -6.72
CA LYS A 311 22.43 8.68 -7.80
C LYS A 311 21.03 8.24 -8.24
N LEU A 312 20.64 6.96 -8.10
CA LEU A 312 19.28 6.51 -8.43
C LEU A 312 18.28 6.96 -7.36
N LEU A 313 18.63 6.87 -6.07
CA LEU A 313 17.83 7.48 -5.01
C LEU A 313 17.68 9.00 -5.19
N ALA A 314 18.75 9.70 -5.54
CA ALA A 314 18.69 11.14 -5.81
C ALA A 314 17.79 11.48 -7.02
N SER A 315 17.76 10.64 -8.06
CA SER A 315 16.86 10.80 -9.21
C SER A 315 15.36 10.62 -8.86
N SER A 316 15.05 10.10 -7.66
CA SER A 316 13.67 10.00 -7.16
C SER A 316 13.10 11.35 -6.71
N ILE A 317 13.95 12.38 -6.59
CA ILE A 317 13.57 13.76 -6.23
C ILE A 317 13.07 14.48 -7.50
N PRO A 318 11.96 15.25 -7.45
CA PRO A 318 11.39 15.88 -8.63
C PRO A 318 12.35 16.95 -9.16
N GLY A 319 12.76 16.84 -10.43
CA GLY A 319 13.70 17.76 -11.07
C GLY A 319 14.83 17.11 -11.88
N SER A 320 14.98 15.77 -11.84
CA SER A 320 15.83 15.05 -12.79
C SER A 320 15.03 14.63 -14.02
N ASP A 321 15.58 14.82 -15.23
CA ASP A 321 14.89 14.55 -16.51
C ASP A 321 14.49 13.08 -16.72
N LEU A 322 14.98 12.16 -15.85
CA LEU A 322 14.73 10.73 -15.93
C LEU A 322 14.38 10.18 -14.55
N GLY A 323 13.15 9.67 -14.38
CA GLY A 323 12.76 9.00 -13.15
C GLY A 323 13.59 7.73 -12.87
N PRO A 324 13.69 7.27 -11.61
CA PRO A 324 14.53 6.14 -11.21
C PRO A 324 14.28 4.87 -12.03
N ARG A 325 12.99 4.59 -12.31
CA ARG A 325 12.56 3.46 -13.14
C ARG A 325 12.99 3.57 -14.61
N MET A 326 13.13 4.79 -15.15
CA MET A 326 13.63 5.03 -16.51
C MET A 326 15.17 4.96 -16.56
N MET A 327 15.85 5.39 -15.51
CA MET A 327 17.31 5.27 -15.40
C MET A 327 17.75 3.81 -15.32
N ILE A 328 17.00 2.96 -14.60
CA ILE A 328 17.18 1.51 -14.60
C ILE A 328 16.91 0.90 -15.98
N GLY A 329 15.86 1.34 -16.68
CA GLY A 329 15.58 0.92 -18.06
C GLY A 329 16.70 1.28 -19.05
N LYS A 330 17.36 2.43 -18.85
CA LYS A 330 18.55 2.85 -19.63
C LYS A 330 19.80 2.04 -19.28
N LEU A 331 20.03 1.73 -18.00
CA LEU A 331 21.17 0.93 -17.54
C LEU A 331 21.12 -0.52 -18.05
N ILE A 332 19.91 -1.06 -18.22
CA ILE A 332 19.66 -2.43 -18.72
C ILE A 332 19.64 -2.50 -20.26
N ALA A 333 19.74 -1.36 -20.96
CA ALA A 333 19.79 -1.25 -22.42
C ALA A 333 18.65 -1.98 -23.19
N TRP A 334 17.50 -2.24 -22.55
CA TRP A 334 16.40 -2.99 -23.16
C TRP A 334 15.32 -2.10 -23.80
N ARG A 335 14.86 -1.06 -23.10
CA ARG A 335 13.99 0.01 -23.64
C ARG A 335 14.25 1.33 -22.91
N THR A 336 14.77 2.32 -23.62
CA THR A 336 15.18 3.63 -23.09
C THR A 336 14.00 4.53 -22.67
N GLU A 337 12.78 4.20 -23.07
CA GLU A 337 11.57 5.00 -22.86
C GLU A 337 10.56 4.36 -21.86
N VAL A 338 10.84 3.15 -21.35
CA VAL A 338 9.89 2.41 -20.50
C VAL A 338 10.45 2.26 -19.07
N THR A 339 9.58 2.47 -18.08
CA THR A 339 9.90 2.28 -16.67
C THR A 339 10.08 0.80 -16.34
N VAL A 340 11.29 0.41 -15.93
CA VAL A 340 11.59 -0.94 -15.44
C VAL A 340 11.50 -0.93 -13.91
N THR A 341 10.76 -1.88 -13.34
CA THR A 341 10.57 -2.01 -11.90
C THR A 341 11.65 -2.93 -11.32
N PRO A 342 12.68 -2.39 -10.65
CA PRO A 342 13.47 -3.22 -9.77
C PRO A 342 12.56 -3.62 -8.61
N THR A 343 12.60 -4.87 -8.15
CA THR A 343 11.95 -5.30 -6.91
C THR A 343 12.32 -4.40 -5.71
N LEU A 344 11.83 -4.73 -4.51
CA LEU A 344 12.35 -4.19 -3.25
C LEU A 344 13.89 -4.16 -3.15
N ILE A 345 14.61 -5.01 -3.88
CA ILE A 345 16.06 -5.17 -3.77
C ILE A 345 16.80 -4.43 -4.90
N GLY A 346 16.22 -4.39 -6.11
CA GLY A 346 16.99 -4.07 -7.30
C GLY A 346 17.55 -2.64 -7.36
N GLN A 347 16.92 -1.65 -6.72
CA GLN A 347 17.45 -0.28 -6.71
C GLN A 347 18.74 -0.19 -5.88
N MET A 348 18.73 -0.77 -4.68
CA MET A 348 19.87 -0.67 -3.78
C MET A 348 21.05 -1.55 -4.20
N VAL A 349 20.79 -2.64 -4.91
CA VAL A 349 21.86 -3.41 -5.55
C VAL A 349 22.69 -2.53 -6.48
N ILE A 350 22.05 -1.67 -7.27
CA ILE A 350 22.78 -0.77 -8.17
C ILE A 350 23.40 0.40 -7.42
N ASP A 351 22.69 1.00 -6.47
CA ASP A 351 23.18 2.18 -5.74
C ASP A 351 24.31 1.85 -4.76
N PHE A 352 24.23 0.74 -4.04
CA PHE A 352 25.12 0.45 -2.90
C PHE A 352 25.53 -1.03 -2.81
N GLY A 353 25.19 -1.85 -3.82
CA GLY A 353 25.55 -3.27 -3.86
C GLY A 353 24.88 -4.10 -2.78
N LYS A 354 25.44 -5.28 -2.51
CA LYS A 354 24.92 -6.24 -1.51
C LYS A 354 24.85 -5.65 -0.09
N VAL A 355 25.76 -4.75 0.25
CA VAL A 355 25.76 -4.05 1.56
C VAL A 355 24.54 -3.13 1.68
N GLY A 356 24.24 -2.38 0.63
CA GLY A 356 23.04 -1.54 0.56
C GLY A 356 21.75 -2.31 0.76
N VAL A 357 21.63 -3.47 0.10
CA VAL A 357 20.49 -4.37 0.24
C VAL A 357 20.30 -4.82 1.69
N ALA A 358 21.38 -5.19 2.38
CA ALA A 358 21.33 -5.58 3.78
C ALA A 358 20.81 -4.44 4.68
N VAL A 359 21.31 -3.22 4.48
CA VAL A 359 20.93 -2.06 5.27
C VAL A 359 19.48 -1.67 5.03
N GLU A 360 19.04 -1.61 3.76
CA GLU A 360 17.67 -1.27 3.41
C GLU A 360 16.69 -2.30 3.97
N MET A 361 16.92 -3.59 3.72
CA MET A 361 16.02 -4.65 4.17
C MET A 361 15.95 -4.73 5.69
N CYS A 362 17.08 -4.50 6.38
CA CYS A 362 17.08 -4.35 7.83
C CYS A 362 16.25 -3.14 8.27
N GLY A 363 16.40 -1.99 7.61
CA GLY A 363 15.65 -0.76 7.89
C GLY A 363 14.14 -0.91 7.64
N LEU A 364 13.74 -1.46 6.50
CA LEU A 364 12.34 -1.77 6.17
C LEU A 364 11.75 -2.77 7.17
N GLY A 365 12.47 -3.84 7.47
CA GLY A 365 12.10 -4.81 8.51
C GLY A 365 11.90 -4.13 9.86
N PHE A 366 12.82 -3.26 10.26
CA PHE A 366 12.77 -2.52 11.53
C PHE A 366 11.55 -1.60 11.65
N ILE A 367 11.25 -0.84 10.59
CA ILE A 367 10.09 0.07 10.56
C ILE A 367 8.79 -0.73 10.70
N LEU A 368 8.64 -1.81 9.93
CA LEU A 368 7.45 -2.65 9.99
C LEU A 368 7.35 -3.39 11.33
N GLY A 369 8.46 -3.87 11.87
CA GLY A 369 8.52 -4.58 13.15
C GLY A 369 8.16 -3.70 14.35
N ILE A 370 8.64 -2.46 14.38
CA ILE A 370 8.21 -1.46 15.36
C ILE A 370 6.73 -1.15 15.18
N GLY A 371 6.31 -0.88 13.95
CA GLY A 371 4.91 -0.56 13.63
C GLY A 371 3.95 -1.64 14.10
N TYR A 372 4.26 -2.90 13.80
CA TYR A 372 3.49 -4.07 14.22
C TYR A 372 3.40 -4.18 15.74
N LYS A 373 4.53 -4.01 16.45
CA LYS A 373 4.57 -4.12 17.91
C LYS A 373 3.81 -2.98 18.60
N ILE A 374 3.91 -1.76 18.10
CA ILE A 374 3.13 -0.61 18.61
C ILE A 374 1.65 -0.88 18.38
N MET A 375 1.26 -1.19 17.14
CA MET A 375 -0.13 -1.46 16.76
C MET A 375 -0.75 -2.56 17.63
N LYS A 376 -0.07 -3.70 17.80
CA LYS A 376 -0.58 -4.83 18.58
C LYS A 376 -0.75 -4.51 20.08
N LYS A 377 0.11 -3.65 20.63
CA LYS A 377 0.07 -3.26 22.05
C LYS A 377 -0.94 -2.14 22.33
N THR A 378 -1.04 -1.14 21.45
CA THR A 378 -1.92 0.02 21.66
C THR A 378 -3.33 -0.20 21.13
N ASN A 379 -3.48 -1.05 20.11
CA ASN A 379 -4.71 -1.25 19.34
C ASN A 379 -5.38 0.06 18.86
N ASP A 380 -4.58 1.12 18.71
CA ASP A 380 -5.05 2.46 18.42
C ASP A 380 -5.23 2.65 16.91
N PHE A 381 -6.36 3.25 16.52
CA PHE A 381 -6.81 3.37 15.14
C PHE A 381 -5.77 4.03 14.21
N ALA A 382 -5.03 5.03 14.71
CA ALA A 382 -4.03 5.74 13.92
C ALA A 382 -2.83 4.86 13.58
N TYR A 383 -2.39 4.02 14.52
CA TYR A 383 -1.27 3.10 14.32
C TYR A 383 -1.66 1.90 13.47
N ILE A 384 -2.91 1.42 13.56
CA ILE A 384 -3.46 0.40 12.66
C ILE A 384 -3.43 0.91 11.21
N GLY A 385 -3.93 2.12 10.97
CA GLY A 385 -3.89 2.77 9.66
C GLY A 385 -2.47 2.91 9.11
N LEU A 386 -1.58 3.50 9.90
CA LEU A 386 -0.22 3.76 9.48
C LEU A 386 0.54 2.45 9.21
N TYR A 387 0.40 1.43 10.06
CA TYR A 387 0.98 0.12 9.82
C TYR A 387 0.42 -0.55 8.56
N SER A 388 -0.90 -0.50 8.35
CA SER A 388 -1.55 -1.09 7.18
C SER A 388 -1.06 -0.50 5.85
N LEU A 389 -0.79 0.81 5.85
CA LEU A 389 -0.28 1.51 4.68
C LEU A 389 1.15 1.06 4.35
N LEU A 390 2.04 1.05 5.35
CA LEU A 390 3.43 0.61 5.16
C LEU A 390 3.51 -0.85 4.72
N LEU A 391 2.78 -1.73 5.40
CA LEU A 391 2.78 -3.15 5.07
C LEU A 391 2.28 -3.39 3.65
N THR A 392 1.23 -2.69 3.24
CA THR A 392 0.68 -2.80 1.87
C THR A 392 1.71 -2.40 0.82
N TYR A 393 2.38 -1.26 1.01
CA TYR A 393 3.39 -0.81 0.05
C TYR A 393 4.65 -1.67 0.07
N SER A 394 5.00 -2.30 1.20
CA SER A 394 6.06 -3.31 1.23
C SER A 394 5.67 -4.60 0.50
N ILE A 395 4.43 -5.07 0.65
CA ILE A 395 3.94 -6.26 -0.09
C ILE A 395 3.91 -5.98 -1.59
N LEU A 396 3.35 -4.85 -2.02
CA LEU A 396 3.32 -4.46 -3.44
C LEU A 396 4.71 -4.14 -4.00
N GLY A 397 5.59 -3.61 -3.15
CA GLY A 397 6.98 -3.31 -3.49
C GLY A 397 7.77 -4.54 -3.96
N VAL A 398 7.34 -5.75 -3.60
CA VAL A 398 7.95 -7.00 -4.11
C VAL A 398 7.97 -7.01 -5.63
N GLU A 399 6.87 -6.60 -6.29
CA GLU A 399 6.77 -6.54 -7.76
C GLU A 399 7.24 -5.18 -8.30
N THR A 400 6.81 -4.07 -7.69
CA THR A 400 6.94 -2.74 -8.31
C THR A 400 8.09 -1.88 -7.78
N GLY A 401 8.78 -2.34 -6.73
CA GLY A 401 9.76 -1.57 -5.96
C GLY A 401 9.17 -0.39 -5.20
N ILE A 402 9.92 0.15 -4.24
CA ILE A 402 9.57 1.36 -3.47
C ILE A 402 10.31 2.56 -4.08
N LEU A 403 9.92 2.95 -5.30
CA LEU A 403 10.64 4.01 -6.05
C LEU A 403 9.87 5.32 -6.14
N ASP A 404 8.58 5.29 -5.81
CA ASP A 404 7.73 6.47 -5.94
C ASP A 404 7.96 7.38 -4.72
N ILE A 405 8.29 8.65 -4.96
CA ILE A 405 8.60 9.64 -3.91
C ILE A 405 7.51 9.74 -2.85
N GLN A 406 6.25 9.53 -3.25
CA GLN A 406 5.11 9.54 -2.35
C GLN A 406 5.19 8.40 -1.33
N VAL A 407 5.60 7.21 -1.78
CA VAL A 407 5.74 6.05 -0.91
C VAL A 407 6.92 6.27 0.03
N LEU A 408 8.05 6.78 -0.46
CA LEU A 408 9.19 7.17 0.39
C LEU A 408 8.78 8.22 1.45
N ALA A 409 7.95 9.20 1.07
CA ALA A 409 7.41 10.18 2.00
C ALA A 409 6.53 9.53 3.09
N TYR A 410 5.73 8.51 2.75
CA TYR A 410 4.94 7.75 3.74
C TYR A 410 5.83 7.03 4.75
N PHE A 411 6.90 6.37 4.28
CA PHE A 411 7.88 5.73 5.15
C PHE A 411 8.61 6.76 6.03
N ALA A 412 9.00 7.91 5.49
CA ALA A 412 9.65 8.98 6.25
C ALA A 412 8.75 9.54 7.37
N VAL A 413 7.48 9.82 7.07
CA VAL A 413 6.49 10.27 8.06
C VAL A 413 6.26 9.21 9.14
N ALA A 414 6.18 7.94 8.75
CA ALA A 414 6.06 6.83 9.69
C ALA A 414 7.25 6.72 10.64
N ILE A 415 8.47 6.79 10.10
CA ILE A 415 9.71 6.80 10.91
C ILE A 415 9.66 7.93 11.93
N PHE A 416 9.29 9.14 11.51
CA PHE A 416 9.21 10.29 12.42
C PHE A 416 8.19 10.06 13.55
N ILE A 417 7.00 9.52 13.23
CA ILE A 417 5.97 9.20 14.23
C ILE A 417 6.43 8.11 15.19
N TYR A 418 7.07 7.05 14.69
CA TYR A 418 7.59 5.96 15.51
C TYR A 418 8.75 6.40 16.40
N LEU A 419 9.68 7.20 15.89
CA LEU A 419 10.76 7.78 16.71
C LEU A 419 10.21 8.71 17.78
N ALA A 420 9.27 9.58 17.44
CA ALA A 420 8.59 10.45 18.40
C ALA A 420 7.86 9.64 19.48
N PHE A 421 7.24 8.52 19.10
CA PHE A 421 6.63 7.58 20.03
C PHE A 421 7.67 6.98 20.98
N ILE A 422 8.77 6.43 20.48
CA ILE A 422 9.82 5.80 21.29
C ILE A 422 10.44 6.80 22.28
N ILE A 423 10.76 8.02 21.82
CA ILE A 423 11.34 9.07 22.66
C ILE A 423 10.37 9.45 23.79
N LYS A 424 9.09 9.63 23.48
CA LYS A 424 8.09 10.01 24.47
C LYS A 424 7.75 8.87 25.43
N SER A 425 7.72 7.64 24.93
CA SER A 425 7.52 6.42 25.71
C SER A 425 8.67 6.15 26.68
N ASN A 426 9.89 6.61 26.38
CA ASN A 426 11.02 6.51 27.30
C ASN A 426 11.02 7.58 28.41
N LYS A 427 10.24 8.65 28.25
CA LYS A 427 10.09 9.74 29.25
C LYS A 427 8.91 9.55 30.20
N CYS A 428 8.02 8.61 29.91
CA CYS A 428 6.97 8.12 30.81
C CYS A 428 7.45 6.83 31.47
#